data_AF-A0A8J7NXC6-F1
#
_entry.id   AF-A0A8J7NXC6-F1
#
_cell.length_a   1.000
_cell.length_b   1.000
_cell.length_c   1.000
_cell.angle_alpha   90.00
_cell.angle_beta   90.00
_cell.angle_gamma   90.00
#
_symmetry.space_group_name_H-M   'P 1'
#
loop_
_entity.id
_entity.type
_entity.pdbx_description
1 polymer ?
#
loop_
_entity_poly.entity_id
_entity_poly.type
_entity_poly.pdbx_seq_one_letter_code
_entity_poly.pdbx_strand_id
1 'polypeptide(L)'
;TETGKKVSLRIAKAGKPHTIFEEPYLPLAKELTRIMCGEKSAKQLDLLPPLKDTVTHRIIEMADDIKSTLVERVKMSRCFSLQLDGL
;
A
#
# COMPACT_ATOMS: atom_id res chain seq x y z
N THR A 1 -1.08 5.26 11.15
CA THR A 1 -2.14 6.30 11.12
C THR A 1 -3.25 5.88 10.19
N GLU A 2 -4.45 6.43 10.36
CA GLU A 2 -5.62 6.15 9.52
C GLU A 2 -5.33 6.43 8.02
N THR A 3 -4.60 7.50 7.74
CA THR A 3 -4.14 7.86 6.39
C THR A 3 -3.26 6.76 5.78
N GLY A 4 -2.28 6.24 6.53
CA GLY A 4 -1.44 5.14 6.07
C GLY A 4 -2.23 3.87 5.73
N LYS A 5 -3.25 3.53 6.52
CA LYS A 5 -4.14 2.39 6.22
C LYS A 5 -4.89 2.61 4.90
N LYS A 6 -5.50 3.78 4.70
CA LYS A 6 -6.26 4.11 3.47
C LYS A 6 -5.38 4.10 2.23
N VAL A 7 -4.17 4.63 2.32
CA VAL A 7 -3.20 4.63 1.21
C VAL A 7 -2.72 3.22 0.90
N SER A 8 -2.33 2.44 1.91
CA SER A 8 -1.91 1.04 1.75
C SER A 8 -2.97 0.20 1.05
N LEU A 9 -4.23 0.32 1.49
CA LEU A 9 -5.35 -0.42 0.91
C LEU A 9 -5.59 -0.06 -0.56
N ARG A 10 -5.47 1.24 -0.91
CA ARG A 10 -5.64 1.69 -2.30
C ARG A 10 -4.55 1.15 -3.21
N ILE A 11 -3.29 1.18 -2.75
CA ILE A 11 -2.15 0.66 -3.52
C ILE A 11 -2.29 -0.86 -3.73
N ALA A 12 -2.60 -1.60 -2.67
CA ALA A 12 -2.81 -3.05 -2.73
C ALA A 12 -3.95 -3.41 -3.70
N LYS A 13 -5.10 -2.72 -3.61
CA LYS A 13 -6.23 -2.94 -4.54
C LYS A 13 -5.91 -2.60 -5.99
N ALA A 14 -5.01 -1.65 -6.23
CA ALA A 14 -4.59 -1.27 -7.58
C ALA A 14 -3.50 -2.18 -8.16
N GLY A 15 -3.00 -3.17 -7.40
CA GLY A 15 -1.91 -4.04 -7.83
C GLY A 15 -0.60 -3.29 -8.12
N LYS A 16 -0.42 -2.11 -7.52
CA LYS A 16 0.77 -1.27 -7.75
C LYS A 16 1.88 -1.60 -6.75
N PRO A 17 3.16 -1.41 -7.12
CA PRO A 17 4.27 -1.57 -6.18
C PRO A 17 4.09 -0.64 -4.97
N HIS A 18 4.48 -1.10 -3.78
CA HIS A 18 4.50 -0.26 -2.58
C HIS A 18 5.45 0.95 -2.71
N THR A 19 6.47 0.83 -3.57
CA THR A 19 7.40 1.92 -3.93
C THR A 19 6.76 3.04 -4.73
N ILE A 20 5.55 2.83 -5.29
CA ILE A 20 4.86 3.85 -6.08
C ILE A 20 4.48 5.09 -5.25
N PHE A 21 4.50 5.00 -3.93
CA PHE A 21 4.22 6.18 -3.10
C PHE A 21 5.44 7.10 -2.94
N GLU A 22 6.67 6.54 -2.97
CA GLU A 22 7.89 7.26 -2.61
C GLU A 22 8.45 8.12 -3.75
N GLU A 23 8.40 7.67 -5.00
CA GLU A 23 9.10 8.36 -6.09
C GLU A 23 8.22 9.28 -6.95
N PRO A 24 6.97 8.93 -7.32
CA PRO A 24 6.13 9.79 -8.16
C PRO A 24 5.01 10.53 -7.41
N TYR A 25 4.33 9.89 -6.45
CA TYR A 25 3.00 10.37 -6.02
C TYR A 25 3.03 11.46 -4.95
N LEU A 26 3.92 11.40 -3.96
CA LEU A 26 3.97 12.44 -2.92
C LEU A 26 4.48 13.79 -3.47
N PRO A 27 5.56 13.84 -4.28
CA PRO A 27 5.98 15.08 -4.93
C PRO A 27 4.90 15.65 -5.86
N LEU A 28 4.27 14.78 -6.68
CA LEU A 28 3.19 15.19 -7.59
C LEU A 28 1.96 15.69 -6.84
N ALA A 29 1.54 15.02 -5.76
CA ALA A 29 0.42 15.46 -4.94
C ALA A 29 0.71 16.82 -4.29
N LYS A 30 1.96 17.06 -3.87
CA LYS A 30 2.38 18.34 -3.31
C LYS A 30 2.35 19.44 -4.36
N GLU A 31 2.85 19.17 -5.57
CA GLU A 31 2.82 20.09 -6.71
C GLU A 31 1.39 20.46 -7.12
N LEU A 32 0.52 19.47 -7.28
CA LEU A 32 -0.89 19.69 -7.63
C LEU A 32 -1.62 20.48 -6.53
N THR A 33 -1.39 20.14 -5.27
CA THR A 33 -1.99 20.87 -4.14
C THR A 33 -1.48 22.30 -4.07
N ARG A 34 -0.20 22.54 -4.39
CA ARG A 34 0.36 23.89 -4.47
C ARG A 34 -0.31 24.71 -5.58
N ILE A 35 -0.46 24.14 -6.77
CA ILE A 35 -1.08 24.80 -7.93
C ILE A 35 -2.57 25.09 -7.66
N MET A 36 -3.31 24.12 -7.14
CA MET A 36 -4.77 24.22 -6.98
C MET A 36 -5.21 24.92 -5.70
N CYS A 37 -4.47 24.76 -4.61
CA CYS A 37 -4.90 25.13 -3.26
C CYS A 37 -3.88 26.01 -2.52
N GLY A 38 -2.78 26.40 -3.19
CA GLY A 38 -1.76 27.28 -2.65
C GLY A 38 -0.74 26.58 -1.73
N GLU A 39 0.35 27.32 -1.47
CA GLU A 39 1.52 26.82 -0.73
C GLU A 39 1.21 26.35 0.70
N LYS A 40 0.26 27.03 1.38
CA LYS A 40 -0.13 26.69 2.76
C LYS A 40 -0.74 25.29 2.84
N SER A 41 -1.57 24.94 1.86
CA SER A 41 -2.22 23.63 1.76
C SER A 41 -1.21 22.54 1.40
N ALA A 42 -0.28 22.84 0.48
CA ALA A 42 0.78 21.93 0.09
C ALA A 42 1.72 21.57 1.27
N LYS A 43 2.04 22.53 2.14
CA LYS A 43 2.86 22.29 3.35
C LYS A 43 2.20 21.36 4.37
N GLN A 44 0.88 21.18 4.34
CA GLN A 44 0.23 20.19 5.22
C GLN A 44 0.57 18.75 4.82
N LEU A 45 1.00 18.51 3.58
CA LEU A 45 1.48 17.19 3.16
C LEU A 45 2.83 16.82 3.79
N ASP A 46 3.62 17.80 4.25
CA ASP A 46 4.86 17.58 5.00
C ASP A 46 4.61 17.09 6.43
N LEU A 47 3.39 17.32 6.95
CA LEU A 47 2.95 16.81 8.25
C LEU A 47 2.47 15.37 8.17
N LEU A 48 2.38 14.78 6.97
CA LEU A 48 2.13 13.36 6.85
C LEU A 48 3.30 12.63 7.51
N PRO A 49 3.06 11.79 8.54
CA PRO A 49 4.12 11.00 9.14
C PRO A 49 4.80 10.18 8.05
N PRO A 50 6.10 9.81 8.20
CA PRO A 50 6.87 9.11 7.18
C PRO A 50 6.06 7.95 6.60
N LEU A 51 5.45 8.21 5.45
CA LEU A 51 4.45 7.30 4.91
C LEU A 51 5.15 6.06 4.33
N LYS A 52 6.40 6.25 3.94
CA LYS A 52 7.45 5.28 3.59
C LYS A 52 7.40 4.01 4.42
N ASP A 53 7.84 4.08 5.68
CA ASP A 53 7.95 2.86 6.51
C ASP A 53 6.56 2.35 6.87
N THR A 54 5.60 3.26 7.02
CA THR A 54 4.27 2.95 7.52
C THR A 54 3.38 2.25 6.50
N VAL A 55 3.47 2.60 5.21
CA VAL A 55 2.66 2.02 4.13
C VAL A 55 3.33 0.76 3.59
N THR A 56 4.64 0.78 3.40
CA THR A 56 5.39 -0.41 2.98
C THR A 56 5.22 -1.54 3.99
N HIS A 57 5.44 -1.26 5.28
CA HIS A 57 5.24 -2.26 6.34
C HIS A 57 3.81 -2.78 6.37
N ARG A 58 2.81 -1.90 6.24
CA ARG A 58 1.40 -2.31 6.24
C ARG A 58 1.00 -3.15 5.04
N ILE A 59 1.53 -2.84 3.85
CA ILE A 59 1.28 -3.66 2.66
C ILE A 59 1.88 -5.05 2.84
N ILE A 60 3.08 -5.14 3.42
CA ILE A 60 3.72 -6.42 3.76
C ILE A 60 2.87 -7.18 4.79
N GLU A 61 2.45 -6.54 5.88
CA GLU A 61 1.58 -7.15 6.90
C GLU A 61 0.27 -7.67 6.30
N MET A 62 -0.40 -6.90 5.42
CA MET A 62 -1.61 -7.35 4.75
C MET A 62 -1.36 -8.55 3.83
N ALA A 63 -0.20 -8.57 3.14
CA ALA A 63 0.17 -9.70 2.29
C ALA A 63 0.45 -10.96 3.14
N ASP A 64 1.13 -10.80 4.27
CA ASP A 64 1.42 -11.89 5.20
C ASP A 64 0.14 -12.44 5.86
N ASP A 65 -0.80 -11.57 6.24
CA ASP A 65 -2.09 -11.98 6.80
C ASP A 65 -2.92 -12.79 5.80
N ILE A 66 -2.98 -12.33 4.54
CA ILE A 66 -3.64 -13.05 3.44
C ILE A 66 -2.96 -14.41 3.21
N LYS A 67 -1.63 -14.44 3.18
CA LYS A 67 -0.85 -15.67 3.02
C LYS A 67 -1.13 -16.64 4.17
N SER A 68 -1.11 -16.18 5.41
CA SER A 68 -1.39 -17.00 6.59
C SER A 68 -2.79 -17.58 6.52
N THR A 69 -3.79 -16.73 6.26
CA THR A 69 -5.19 -17.14 6.10
C THR A 69 -5.36 -18.18 5.00
N LEU A 70 -4.71 -17.99 3.85
CA LEU A 70 -4.76 -18.95 2.75
C LEU A 70 -4.13 -20.29 3.13
N VAL A 71 -2.96 -20.26 3.77
CA VAL A 71 -2.26 -21.47 4.23
C VAL A 71 -3.11 -22.24 5.24
N GLU A 72 -3.73 -21.57 6.20
CA GLU A 72 -4.65 -22.20 7.15
C GLU A 72 -5.83 -22.86 6.44
N ARG A 73 -6.46 -22.15 5.49
CA ARG A 73 -7.57 -22.72 4.69
C ARG A 73 -7.16 -23.94 3.89
N VAL A 74 -5.97 -23.90 3.28
CA VAL A 74 -5.42 -25.05 2.53
C VAL A 74 -5.18 -26.23 3.45
N LYS A 75 -4.60 -26.01 4.64
CA LYS A 75 -4.38 -27.06 5.65
C LYS A 75 -5.68 -27.69 6.15
N MET A 76 -6.76 -26.91 6.24
CA MET A 76 -8.07 -27.38 6.68
C MET A 76 -8.89 -28.04 5.56
N SER A 77 -8.47 -27.91 4.30
CA SER A 77 -9.19 -28.49 3.16
C SER A 77 -8.85 -29.97 3.00
N ARG A 78 -9.86 -30.79 2.66
CA ARG A 78 -9.65 -32.21 2.35
C ARG A 78 -8.86 -32.41 1.06
N CYS A 79 -9.06 -31.53 0.09
CA CYS A 79 -8.40 -31.55 -1.21
C CYS A 79 -8.05 -30.12 -1.63
N PHE A 80 -6.90 -29.94 -2.26
CA PHE A 80 -6.51 -28.70 -2.93
C PHE A 80 -5.61 -29.05 -4.12
N SER A 81 -5.51 -28.15 -5.09
CA SER A 81 -4.59 -28.27 -6.23
C SER A 81 -3.88 -26.94 -6.42
N LEU A 82 -2.56 -26.99 -6.61
CA LEU A 82 -1.75 -25.84 -6.96
C LEU A 82 -1.30 -26.00 -8.40
N GLN A 83 -1.59 -25.00 -9.22
CA GLN A 83 -1.00 -24.89 -10.54
C GLN A 83 0.33 -24.16 -10.39
N LEU A 84 1.41 -24.78 -10.87
CA LEU A 84 2.71 -24.14 -10.99
C LEU A 84 2.81 -23.63 -12.43
N ASP A 85 2.81 -22.32 -12.61
CA ASP A 85 3.16 -21.74 -13.90
C ASP A 85 4.67 -21.97 -14.12
N GLY A 86 4.99 -22.56 -15.28
CA GLY A 86 6.27 -23.22 -15.56
C GLY A 86 7.51 -22.32 -15.43
N LEU A 87 8.60 -23.01 -15.06
CA LEU A 87 9.98 -22.55 -14.86
C LEU A 87 10.55 -21.72 -16.02
#